data_AF-A0A7S1CZP9-F1
#
_entry.id   AF-A0A7S1CZP9-F1
#
_cell.length_a   1.000
_cell.length_b   1.000
_cell.length_c   1.000
_cell.angle_alpha   90.00
_cell.angle_beta   90.00
_cell.angle_gamma   90.00
#
_symmetry.space_group_name_H-M   'P 1'
#
loop_
_entity.id
_entity.type
_entity.pdbx_description
1 polymer ?
#
loop_
_entity_poly.entity_id
_entity_poly.type
_entity_poly.pdbx_seq_one_letter_code
_entity_poly.pdbx_strand_id
1 'polypeptide(L)'
;NERVLSSALPVVSPDMQVVYVPVGNRTGKVEAASGVVSWSREMGGSQVVTPQISSDGRCLFVLVEESTGGVVLRKVNNETGAVVWSFQPDAVAGPLVGSFSVGDQMVFVGTESGEIFALPIDQSTPVTSSPV
;
A
#
# COMPACT_ATOMS: atom_id res chain seq x y z
N ASN A 1 7.44 -26.84 -4.06
CA ASN A 1 6.49 -25.72 -4.02
C ASN A 1 7.22 -24.44 -3.73
N GLU A 2 7.75 -23.81 -4.77
CA GLU A 2 8.33 -22.48 -4.66
C GLU A 2 7.17 -21.49 -4.71
N ARG A 3 6.78 -20.92 -3.55
CA ARG A 3 6.00 -19.68 -3.58
C ARG A 3 6.90 -18.67 -4.27
N VAL A 4 6.52 -18.23 -5.46
CA VAL A 4 7.07 -17.01 -6.05
C VAL A 4 6.78 -15.92 -5.02
N LEU A 5 7.76 -15.56 -4.20
CA LEU A 5 7.68 -14.37 -3.36
C LEU A 5 7.58 -13.23 -4.37
N SER A 6 6.41 -12.62 -4.49
CA SER A 6 6.24 -11.40 -5.28
C SER A 6 7.32 -10.43 -4.80
N SER A 7 8.30 -10.14 -5.65
CA SER A 7 9.35 -9.20 -5.29
C SER A 7 8.67 -7.83 -5.19
N ALA A 8 8.48 -7.35 -3.97
CA ALA A 8 7.92 -6.04 -3.76
C ALA A 8 8.83 -4.99 -4.39
N LEU A 9 8.30 -4.23 -5.34
CA LEU A 9 9.09 -3.24 -6.08
C LEU A 9 9.14 -1.93 -5.31
N PRO A 10 10.31 -1.27 -5.21
CA PRO A 10 10.37 0.09 -4.72
C PRO A 10 9.61 1.04 -5.66
N VAL A 11 9.11 2.15 -5.12
CA VAL A 11 8.46 3.21 -5.91
C VAL A 11 9.16 4.55 -5.68
N VAL A 12 9.38 5.31 -6.74
CA VAL A 12 9.99 6.64 -6.69
C VAL A 12 8.91 7.71 -6.63
N SER A 13 9.12 8.77 -5.85
CA SER A 13 8.21 9.91 -5.81
C SER A 13 8.17 10.67 -7.15
N PRO A 14 7.07 11.36 -7.49
CA PRO A 14 6.95 12.11 -8.75
C PRO A 14 8.03 13.17 -8.97
N ASP A 15 8.54 13.77 -7.89
CA ASP A 15 9.63 14.77 -7.90
C ASP A 15 11.05 14.16 -7.96
N MET A 16 11.14 12.82 -8.02
CA MET A 16 12.38 12.04 -8.03
C MET A 16 13.30 12.23 -6.81
N GLN A 17 12.82 12.85 -5.73
CA GLN A 17 13.63 13.11 -4.53
C GLN A 17 13.65 11.94 -3.55
N VAL A 18 12.65 11.05 -3.62
CA VAL A 18 12.42 10.01 -2.62
C VAL A 18 12.16 8.67 -3.28
N VAL A 19 12.66 7.61 -2.68
CA VAL A 19 12.33 6.22 -2.99
C VAL A 19 11.68 5.58 -1.77
N TYR A 20 10.55 4.91 -1.97
CA TYR A 20 9.90 4.08 -0.97
C TYR A 20 10.27 2.62 -1.21
N VAL A 21 10.89 1.99 -0.23
CA VAL A 21 11.51 0.66 -0.38
C VAL A 21 10.82 -0.35 0.54
N PRO A 22 10.14 -1.36 -0.01
CA PRO A 22 9.61 -2.47 0.79
C PRO A 22 10.70 -3.51 1.08
N VAL A 23 10.80 -3.97 2.33
CA VAL A 23 11.73 -5.01 2.79
C VAL A 23 11.02 -5.90 3.81
N GLY A 24 10.64 -7.11 3.40
CA GLY A 24 9.84 -8.01 4.25
C GLY A 24 8.53 -7.36 4.69
N ASN A 25 8.27 -7.33 5.99
CA ASN A 25 7.09 -6.66 6.58
C ASN A 25 7.28 -5.15 6.82
N ARG A 26 8.36 -4.55 6.33
CA ARG A 26 8.68 -3.12 6.49
C ARG A 26 8.59 -2.39 5.16
N THR A 27 8.32 -1.09 5.24
CA THR A 27 8.67 -0.15 4.17
C THR A 27 9.42 1.04 4.77
N GLY A 28 10.17 1.75 3.96
CA GLY A 28 10.91 2.94 4.35
C GLY A 28 10.87 4.01 3.29
N LYS A 29 11.17 5.24 3.71
CA LYS A 29 11.36 6.41 2.87
C LYS A 29 12.84 6.75 2.83
N VAL A 30 13.41 6.81 1.64
CA VAL A 30 14.83 7.02 1.41
C VAL A 30 15.00 8.20 0.47
N GLU A 31 15.90 9.13 0.80
CA GLU A 31 16.30 10.20 -0.10
C GLU A 31 17.05 9.60 -1.30
N ALA A 32 16.58 9.89 -2.51
CA ALA A 32 17.08 9.27 -3.74
C ALA A 32 18.55 9.61 -4.03
N ALA A 33 18.96 10.85 -3.73
CA ALA A 33 20.31 11.34 -4.02
C ALA A 33 21.38 10.80 -3.05
N SER A 34 21.02 10.64 -1.78
CA SER A 34 21.98 10.34 -0.71
C SER A 34 21.87 8.92 -0.16
N GLY A 35 20.72 8.25 -0.35
CA GLY A 35 20.41 7.00 0.32
C GLY A 35 20.05 7.15 1.80
N VAL A 36 19.94 8.38 2.32
CA VAL A 36 19.58 8.62 3.73
C VAL A 36 18.15 8.20 3.98
N VAL A 37 17.94 7.35 4.98
CA VAL A 37 16.61 6.87 5.38
C VAL A 37 15.93 7.93 6.24
N SER A 38 14.84 8.53 5.75
CA SER A 38 14.01 9.46 6.52
C SER A 38 13.19 8.73 7.58
N TRP A 39 12.60 7.59 7.22
CA TRP A 39 11.93 6.70 8.16
C TRP A 39 11.90 5.25 7.66
N SER A 40 11.76 4.30 8.58
CA SER A 40 11.50 2.88 8.31
C SER A 40 10.50 2.35 9.33
N ARG A 41 9.45 1.69 8.86
CA ARG A 41 8.33 1.26 9.68
C ARG A 41 7.88 -0.15 9.32
N GLU A 42 7.52 -0.91 10.35
CA GLU A 42 6.77 -2.14 10.18
C GLU A 42 5.36 -1.80 9.78
N MET A 43 4.90 -2.44 8.70
CA MET A 43 3.57 -2.23 8.18
C MET A 43 2.55 -3.17 8.81
N GLY A 44 2.94 -4.03 9.76
CA GLY A 44 2.08 -5.07 10.36
C GLY A 44 1.78 -6.21 9.37
N GLY A 45 1.69 -7.46 9.84
CA GLY A 45 1.59 -8.61 8.94
C GLY A 45 2.95 -9.20 8.55
N SER A 46 2.97 -10.05 7.53
CA SER A 46 4.14 -10.86 7.16
C SER A 46 4.96 -10.26 6.01
N GLN A 47 4.32 -9.58 5.06
CA GLN A 47 5.01 -9.13 3.84
C GLN A 47 4.34 -7.90 3.23
N VAL A 48 5.11 -6.83 3.00
CA VAL A 48 4.70 -5.71 2.15
C VAL A 48 4.85 -6.13 0.70
N VAL A 49 3.79 -5.96 -0.11
CA VAL A 49 3.72 -6.47 -1.49
C VAL A 49 4.08 -5.40 -2.51
N THR A 50 3.46 -4.23 -2.49
CA THR A 50 3.81 -3.14 -3.43
C THR A 50 3.43 -1.79 -2.81
N PRO A 51 4.38 -0.85 -2.62
CA PRO A 51 4.06 0.54 -2.33
C PRO A 51 3.66 1.30 -3.60
N GLN A 52 2.71 2.23 -3.49
CA GLN A 52 2.40 3.24 -4.50
C GLN A 52 2.20 4.60 -3.85
N ILE A 53 2.64 5.65 -4.54
CA ILE A 53 2.54 7.04 -4.08
C ILE A 53 1.58 7.81 -5.01
N SER A 54 0.75 8.69 -4.45
CA SER A 54 -0.08 9.60 -5.24
C SER A 54 0.74 10.54 -6.13
N SER A 55 0.12 11.03 -7.20
CA SER A 55 0.71 11.97 -8.17
C SER A 55 1.22 13.27 -7.54
N ASP A 56 0.62 13.69 -6.43
CA ASP A 56 1.05 14.85 -5.64
C ASP A 56 2.14 14.54 -4.60
N GLY A 57 2.57 13.27 -4.49
CA GLY A 57 3.60 12.83 -3.55
C GLY A 57 3.18 12.81 -2.07
N ARG A 58 1.90 13.05 -1.74
CA ARG A 58 1.46 13.22 -0.33
C ARG A 58 0.97 11.93 0.33
N CYS A 59 0.39 11.01 -0.43
CA CYS A 59 -0.24 9.80 0.11
C CYS A 59 0.47 8.54 -0.38
N LEU A 60 1.09 7.80 0.56
CA LEU A 60 1.68 6.50 0.30
C LEU A 60 0.67 5.40 0.66
N PHE A 61 0.56 4.40 -0.19
CA PHE A 61 -0.28 3.24 0.01
C PHE A 61 0.55 1.97 -0.12
N VAL A 62 0.22 0.96 0.68
CA VAL A 62 0.86 -0.36 0.62
C VAL A 62 -0.19 -1.46 0.72
N LEU A 63 0.00 -2.53 -0.04
CA LEU A 63 -0.64 -3.81 0.25
C LEU A 63 0.25 -4.64 1.16
N VAL A 64 -0.36 -5.29 2.15
CA VAL A 64 0.33 -6.11 3.13
C VAL A 64 -0.35 -7.46 3.27
N GLU A 65 0.40 -8.54 3.10
CA GLU A 65 -0.06 -9.89 3.45
C GLU A 65 -0.12 -10.01 4.98
N GLU A 66 -1.28 -10.42 5.50
CA GLU A 66 -1.45 -10.68 6.92
C GLU A 66 -0.97 -12.10 7.28
N SER A 67 -0.38 -12.23 8.47
CA SER A 67 0.10 -13.54 8.96
C SER A 67 -1.03 -14.57 9.13
N THR A 68 -2.27 -14.11 9.29
CA THR A 68 -3.48 -14.94 9.39
C THR A 68 -4.11 -15.26 8.05
N GLY A 69 -3.53 -14.76 6.94
CA GLY A 69 -4.08 -14.86 5.60
C GLY A 69 -4.88 -13.62 5.19
N GLY A 70 -4.94 -13.39 3.88
CA GLY A 70 -5.53 -12.20 3.27
C GLY A 70 -4.53 -11.07 3.04
N VAL A 71 -4.98 -10.06 2.30
CA VAL A 71 -4.19 -8.88 1.94
C VAL A 71 -4.97 -7.64 2.38
N VAL A 72 -4.29 -6.70 3.03
CA VAL A 72 -4.85 -5.46 3.56
C VAL A 72 -4.20 -4.28 2.85
N LEU A 73 -5.02 -3.34 2.37
CA LEU A 73 -4.55 -2.06 1.87
C LEU A 73 -4.38 -1.09 3.03
N ARG A 74 -3.24 -0.41 3.11
CA ARG A 74 -2.96 0.58 4.16
C ARG A 74 -2.58 1.91 3.55
N LYS A 75 -3.17 3.00 4.05
CA LYS A 75 -2.67 4.36 3.82
C LYS A 75 -1.62 4.68 4.87
N VAL A 76 -0.50 5.21 4.41
CA VAL A 76 0.67 5.55 5.23
C VAL A 76 0.89 7.05 5.17
N ASN A 77 1.06 7.67 6.34
CA ASN A 77 1.47 9.06 6.44
C ASN A 77 2.90 9.20 5.91
N ASN A 78 3.08 9.95 4.83
CA ASN A 78 4.36 10.05 4.13
C ASN A 78 5.48 10.70 4.97
N GLU A 79 5.14 11.54 5.94
CA GLU A 79 6.14 12.22 6.78
C GLU A 79 6.68 11.30 7.89
N THR A 80 5.79 10.49 8.50
CA THR A 80 6.10 9.73 9.72
C THR A 80 6.21 8.21 9.50
N GLY A 81 5.71 7.72 8.36
CA GLY A 81 5.54 6.31 8.05
C GLY A 81 4.45 5.61 8.87
N ALA A 82 3.65 6.34 9.65
CA ALA A 82 2.58 5.76 10.45
C ALA A 82 1.39 5.35 9.56
N VAL A 83 0.76 4.22 9.87
CA VAL A 83 -0.48 3.81 9.21
C VAL A 83 -1.60 4.77 9.64
N VAL A 84 -2.26 5.40 8.67
CA VAL A 84 -3.39 6.30 8.87
C VAL A 84 -4.67 5.48 8.97
N TRP A 85 -4.87 4.57 8.02
CA TRP A 85 -5.98 3.64 8.02
C TRP A 85 -5.61 2.35 7.27
N SER A 86 -6.43 1.32 7.51
CA SER A 86 -6.37 0.03 6.83
C SER A 86 -7.73 -0.32 6.24
N PHE A 87 -7.74 -0.97 5.08
CA PHE A 87 -8.93 -1.48 4.41
C PHE A 87 -8.75 -2.96 4.10
N GLN A 88 -9.74 -3.74 4.51
CA GLN A 88 -9.87 -5.15 4.19
C GLN A 88 -11.33 -5.38 3.76
N PRO A 89 -11.57 -5.98 2.58
CA PRO A 89 -12.92 -6.37 2.17
C PRO A 89 -13.51 -7.40 3.14
N ASP A 90 -14.82 -7.54 3.10
CA ASP A 90 -15.49 -8.61 3.83
C ASP A 90 -15.21 -10.00 3.21
N ALA A 91 -15.66 -11.04 3.90
CA ALA A 91 -15.45 -12.42 3.47
C ALA A 91 -16.20 -12.79 2.18
N VAL A 92 -17.22 -12.03 1.77
CA VAL A 92 -17.97 -12.28 0.53
C VAL A 92 -17.12 -11.82 -0.66
N ALA A 93 -16.60 -10.60 -0.58
CA ALA A 93 -15.72 -10.06 -1.62
C ALA A 93 -14.35 -10.76 -1.68
N GLY A 94 -13.93 -11.38 -0.58
CA GLY A 94 -12.69 -12.16 -0.55
C GLY A 94 -11.42 -11.31 -0.51
N PRO A 95 -10.23 -11.94 -0.62
CA PRO A 95 -8.95 -11.27 -0.47
C PRO A 95 -8.71 -10.21 -1.56
N LEU A 96 -8.01 -9.12 -1.20
CA LEU A 96 -7.49 -8.18 -2.19
C LEU A 96 -6.44 -8.87 -3.07
N VAL A 97 -6.45 -8.57 -4.37
CA VAL A 97 -5.36 -8.97 -5.26
C VAL A 97 -4.12 -8.11 -5.00
N GLY A 98 -2.93 -8.68 -5.23
CA GLY A 98 -1.64 -8.01 -5.01
C GLY A 98 -1.34 -6.82 -5.94
N SER A 99 -2.34 -6.24 -6.60
CA SER A 99 -2.21 -5.13 -7.55
C SER A 99 -3.31 -4.10 -7.32
N PHE A 100 -2.93 -2.83 -7.35
CA PHE A 100 -3.84 -1.70 -7.15
C PHE A 100 -3.32 -0.48 -7.94
N SER A 101 -4.15 0.56 -8.04
CA SER A 101 -3.79 1.81 -8.71
C SER A 101 -4.21 3.01 -7.86
N VAL A 102 -3.32 4.00 -7.76
CA VAL A 102 -3.59 5.28 -7.09
C VAL A 102 -3.78 6.36 -8.15
N GLY A 103 -4.97 6.94 -8.19
CA GLY A 103 -5.26 8.16 -8.95
C GLY A 103 -5.18 9.41 -8.07
N ASP A 104 -5.59 10.55 -8.63
CA ASP A 104 -5.50 11.85 -7.95
C ASP A 104 -6.42 11.97 -6.72
N GLN A 105 -7.52 11.21 -6.69
CA GLN A 105 -8.52 11.28 -5.62
C GLN A 105 -8.91 9.91 -5.06
N MET A 106 -8.61 8.83 -5.77
CA MET A 106 -9.12 7.49 -5.47
C MET A 106 -7.99 6.45 -5.56
N VAL A 107 -8.06 5.43 -4.71
CA VAL A 107 -7.34 4.16 -4.85
C VAL A 107 -8.29 3.11 -5.36
N PHE A 108 -7.88 2.36 -6.38
CA PHE A 108 -8.63 1.25 -6.94
C PHE A 108 -7.94 -0.05 -6.61
N VAL A 109 -8.67 -1.00 -6.03
CA VAL A 109 -8.14 -2.32 -5.68
C VAL A 109 -9.19 -3.40 -5.95
N GLY A 110 -8.76 -4.49 -6.57
CA GLY A 110 -9.63 -5.64 -6.87
C GLY A 110 -9.56 -6.73 -5.80
N THR A 111 -10.53 -7.64 -5.83
CA THR A 111 -10.52 -8.88 -5.05
C THR A 111 -10.39 -10.11 -5.93
N GLU A 112 -10.06 -11.25 -5.33
CA GLU A 112 -10.05 -12.55 -6.01
C GLU A 112 -11.45 -12.99 -6.50
N SER A 113 -12.52 -12.52 -5.84
CA SER A 113 -13.91 -12.80 -6.23
C SER A 113 -14.41 -11.90 -7.38
N GLY A 114 -13.63 -10.89 -7.78
CA GLY A 114 -13.89 -10.05 -8.95
C GLY A 114 -14.46 -8.66 -8.66
N GLU A 115 -14.70 -8.31 -7.40
CA GLU A 115 -15.10 -6.96 -7.00
C GLU A 115 -13.95 -5.95 -7.15
N ILE A 116 -14.31 -4.71 -7.48
CA ILE A 116 -13.38 -3.57 -7.52
C ILE A 116 -13.87 -2.51 -6.53
N PHE A 117 -13.01 -2.12 -5.60
CA PHE A 117 -13.26 -1.05 -4.64
C PHE A 117 -12.58 0.25 -5.07
N ALA A 118 -13.26 1.37 -4.85
CA ALA A 118 -12.75 2.71 -5.12
C ALA A 118 -12.77 3.54 -3.82
N LEU A 119 -11.61 3.75 -3.23
CA LEU A 119 -11.45 4.37 -1.91
C LEU A 119 -10.88 5.78 -2.02
N PRO A 120 -11.51 6.82 -1.44
CA PRO A 120 -10.96 8.18 -1.48
C PRO A 120 -9.61 8.31 -0.76
N ILE A 121 -8.64 8.96 -1.39
CA ILE A 121 -7.27 9.05 -0.87
C ILE A 121 -7.14 10.01 0.30
N ASP A 122 -7.99 11.03 0.41
CA ASP A 122 -7.86 12.13 1.37
C ASP A 122 -8.42 11.78 2.76
N GLN A 123 -9.14 10.68 2.86
CA GLN A 123 -9.78 10.28 4.11
C GLN A 123 -8.78 9.79 5.17
N SER A 124 -9.13 10.05 6.43
CA SER A 124 -8.43 9.58 7.62
C SER A 124 -8.93 8.23 8.13
N THR A 125 -10.08 7.76 7.64
CA THR A 125 -10.68 6.45 7.92
C THR A 125 -11.19 5.85 6.62
N PRO A 126 -11.27 4.52 6.47
CA PRO A 126 -11.81 3.94 5.25
C PRO A 126 -13.34 4.14 5.23
N VAL A 127 -13.90 4.77 4.20
CA VAL A 127 -15.32 4.57 3.88
C VAL A 127 -15.47 3.24 3.13
N THR A 128 -16.46 2.45 3.52
CA THR A 128 -16.90 1.31 2.69
C THR A 128 -17.55 1.87 1.43
N SER A 129 -16.77 2.08 0.37
CA SER A 129 -17.33 2.29 -0.96
C SER A 129 -17.96 0.99 -1.43
N SER A 130 -19.14 1.02 -2.01
CA SER A 130 -19.69 -0.15 -2.70
C SER A 130 -18.75 -0.57 -3.85
N PRO A 131 -18.66 -1.88 -4.14
CA PRO A 131 -17.93 -2.33 -5.31
C PRO A 131 -18.56 -1.72 -6.57
N VAL A 132 -17.71 -1.37 -7.54
CA VAL A 132 -18.09 -0.71 -8.80
C VAL A 132 -18.37 -1.74 -9.88
#